data_AF-A0A644THW0-F1
#
_entry.id   AF-A0A644THW0-F1
#
_cell.length_a   1.000
_cell.length_b   1.000
_cell.length_c   1.000
_cell.angle_alpha   90.00
_cell.angle_beta   90.00
_cell.angle_gamma   90.00
#
_symmetry.space_group_name_H-M   'P 1'
#
loop_
_entity.id
_entity.type
_entity.pdbx_description
1 polymer ?
#
loop_
_entity_poly.entity_id
_entity_poly.type
_entity_poly.pdbx_seq_one_letter_code
_entity_poly.pdbx_strand_id
1 'polypeptide(L)'
;MSNGFFEKRDGVYVAPIMSIGGAQYALFFVPGNPIAAPRPRAGRNGVYHDSRADGWKSLIILHFHYQCKPELSGAVELNMQFLFLKPKKDPYRFWMEHKPDIDNLEKAVMDALTRAHAWHDDSQVVLVQSLKRYALQDETPGVHIEIASLPQTPDLEVSTSSSGSGARGFPITKRVGACNEL
;
A
#
# COMPACT_ATOMS: atom_id res chain seq x y z
N MET A 1 6.70 15.21 22.17
CA MET A 1 7.78 14.53 21.43
C MET A 1 7.29 13.14 21.06
N SER A 2 6.85 12.96 19.82
CA SER A 2 6.65 11.66 19.19
C SER A 2 7.31 11.72 17.82
N ASN A 3 8.58 11.31 17.77
CA ASN A 3 9.35 11.13 16.54
C ASN A 3 8.92 9.81 15.86
N GLY A 4 7.64 9.71 15.48
CA GLY A 4 7.06 8.54 14.83
C GLY A 4 6.39 8.95 13.54
N PHE A 5 6.86 8.40 12.43
CA PHE A 5 6.40 8.60 11.05
C PHE A 5 4.95 8.13 10.75
N PHE A 6 4.12 7.89 11.78
CA PHE A 6 2.82 7.21 11.65
C PHE A 6 1.76 7.85 12.56
N GLU A 7 0.58 8.12 12.01
CA GLU A 7 -0.63 8.47 12.76
C GLU A 7 -1.63 7.30 12.65
N LYS A 8 -2.22 6.90 13.78
CA LYS A 8 -3.29 5.88 13.82
C LYS A 8 -4.61 6.56 13.46
N ARG A 9 -5.14 6.32 12.25
CA ARG A 9 -6.52 6.68 11.88
C ARG A 9 -7.30 5.39 11.70
N ASP A 10 -8.38 5.22 12.47
CA ASP A 10 -9.32 4.09 12.36
C ASP A 10 -8.69 2.69 12.32
N GLY A 11 -7.57 2.48 13.03
CA GLY A 11 -6.87 1.19 13.09
C GLY A 11 -5.89 0.91 11.95
N VAL A 12 -5.74 1.85 11.01
CA VAL A 12 -4.74 1.83 9.94
C VAL A 12 -3.53 2.66 10.38
N TYR A 13 -2.32 2.13 10.19
CA TYR A 13 -1.09 2.90 10.34
C TYR A 13 -0.88 3.66 9.04
N VAL A 14 -1.14 4.97 9.07
CA VAL A 14 -1.06 5.81 7.87
C VAL A 14 0.12 6.75 8.02
N ALA A 15 0.89 6.95 6.94
CA ALA A 15 1.73 8.13 6.84
C ALA A 15 0.83 9.37 6.94
N PRO A 16 1.23 10.42 7.67
CA PRO A 16 0.39 11.61 7.79
C PRO A 16 0.19 12.22 6.39
N ILE A 17 -1.04 12.16 5.88
CA ILE A 17 -1.48 12.99 4.76
C ILE A 17 -1.30 14.42 5.25
N MET A 18 -0.18 15.04 4.88
CA MET A 18 -0.04 16.48 5.00
C MET A 18 -1.17 17.05 4.17
N SER A 19 -2.11 17.70 4.85
CA SER A 19 -3.27 18.34 4.26
C SER A 19 -2.80 19.51 3.40
N ILE A 20 -2.31 19.20 2.20
CA ILE A 20 -2.07 20.16 1.13
C ILE A 20 -3.37 20.14 0.33
N GLY A 21 -4.12 21.24 0.38
CA GLY A 21 -5.40 21.35 -0.31
C GLY A 21 -5.27 20.94 -1.77
N GLY A 22 -5.96 19.87 -2.18
CA GLY A 22 -5.94 19.35 -3.55
C GLY A 22 -5.50 17.89 -3.70
N ALA A 23 -5.00 17.23 -2.65
CA ALA A 23 -4.69 15.81 -2.72
C ALA A 23 -5.98 14.96 -2.85
N GLN A 24 -6.10 14.24 -3.97
CA GLN A 24 -7.18 13.29 -4.20
C GLN A 24 -6.84 11.97 -3.50
N TYR A 25 -7.76 11.43 -2.72
CA TYR A 25 -7.56 10.18 -2.01
C TYR A 25 -8.81 9.29 -2.01
N ALA A 26 -8.60 8.00 -1.86
CA ALA A 26 -9.65 7.01 -1.73
C ALA A 26 -9.24 5.93 -0.71
N LEU A 27 -10.10 5.71 0.30
CA LEU A 27 -9.96 4.64 1.28
C LEU A 27 -11.19 3.74 1.20
N PHE A 28 -10.97 2.43 1.05
CA PHE A 28 -12.06 1.46 1.01
C PHE A 28 -11.62 0.08 1.53
N PHE A 29 -12.61 -0.75 1.86
CA PHE A 29 -12.41 -2.11 2.33
C PHE A 29 -13.07 -3.11 1.38
N VAL A 30 -12.36 -4.19 1.08
CA VAL A 30 -12.85 -5.30 0.26
C VAL A 30 -12.92 -6.56 1.14
N PRO A 31 -14.12 -7.07 1.47
CA PRO A 31 -14.28 -8.26 2.31
C PRO A 31 -13.91 -9.53 1.54
N GLY A 32 -13.43 -10.53 2.28
CA GLY A 32 -13.06 -11.85 1.77
C GLY A 32 -11.61 -12.20 2.08
N ASN A 33 -11.29 -13.50 2.13
CA ASN A 33 -9.91 -13.90 2.40
C ASN A 33 -9.00 -13.53 1.21
N PRO A 34 -7.96 -12.69 1.39
CA PRO A 34 -7.17 -12.18 0.26
C PRO A 34 -6.52 -13.30 -0.56
N ILE A 35 -6.53 -13.12 -1.89
CA ILE A 35 -5.98 -14.09 -2.85
C ILE A 35 -4.88 -13.41 -3.67
N ALA A 36 -3.69 -14.02 -3.68
CA ALA A 36 -2.57 -13.55 -4.46
C ALA A 36 -2.78 -13.77 -5.96
N ALA A 37 -2.23 -12.87 -6.78
CA ALA A 37 -2.11 -13.07 -8.21
C ALA A 37 -1.03 -14.14 -8.48
N PRO A 38 -1.35 -15.24 -9.20
CA PRO A 38 -0.32 -16.20 -9.57
C PRO A 38 0.66 -15.54 -10.55
N ARG A 39 1.96 -15.68 -10.28
CA ARG A 39 2.96 -15.30 -11.29
C ARG A 39 2.81 -16.22 -12.50
N PRO A 40 2.74 -15.70 -13.74
CA PRO A 40 2.71 -16.51 -14.95
C PRO A 40 3.86 -17.50 -14.92
N ARG A 41 3.55 -18.79 -14.90
CA ARG A 41 4.54 -19.85 -15.13
C ARG A 41 4.36 -20.30 -16.57
N ALA A 42 5.39 -20.10 -17.39
CA ALA A 42 5.41 -20.64 -18.73
C ALA A 42 5.45 -22.16 -18.64
N GLY A 43 4.31 -22.78 -18.94
CA GLY A 43 4.20 -24.23 -19.11
C GLY A 43 4.26 -24.59 -20.59
N ARG A 44 4.40 -25.90 -20.87
CA ARG A 44 4.39 -26.44 -22.23
C ARG A 44 3.14 -26.07 -23.04
N ASN A 45 2.03 -25.75 -22.36
CA ASN A 45 0.72 -25.50 -22.95
C ASN A 45 0.20 -24.06 -22.71
N GLY A 46 1.10 -23.09 -22.47
CA GLY A 46 0.74 -21.68 -22.27
C GLY A 46 0.72 -21.22 -20.81
N VAL A 47 0.13 -20.05 -20.56
CA VAL A 47 0.04 -19.41 -19.24
C VAL A 47 -1.18 -19.92 -18.48
N TYR A 48 -0.98 -20.38 -17.24
CA TYR A 48 -2.05 -20.82 -16.36
C TYR A 48 -2.81 -19.62 -15.75
N HIS A 49 -4.15 -19.68 -15.78
CA HIS A 49 -5.04 -18.71 -15.15
C HIS A 49 -5.71 -19.32 -13.90
N ASP A 50 -5.64 -18.64 -12.74
CA ASP A 50 -6.38 -19.01 -11.52
C ASP A 50 -7.67 -18.19 -11.43
N SER A 51 -8.81 -18.82 -11.70
CA SER A 51 -10.13 -18.16 -11.67
C SER A 51 -10.48 -17.54 -10.33
N ARG A 52 -9.89 -18.02 -9.22
CA ARG A 52 -10.11 -17.43 -7.89
C ARG A 52 -9.41 -16.08 -7.75
N ALA A 53 -8.21 -15.94 -8.32
CA ALA A 53 -7.50 -14.67 -8.36
C ALA A 53 -8.25 -13.66 -9.24
N ASP A 54 -8.86 -14.10 -10.34
CA ASP A 54 -9.69 -13.23 -11.18
C ASP A 54 -10.99 -12.79 -10.48
N GLY A 55 -11.64 -13.70 -9.74
CA GLY A 55 -12.78 -13.36 -8.89
C GLY A 55 -12.41 -12.34 -7.81
N TRP A 56 -11.27 -12.52 -7.14
CA TRP A 56 -10.76 -11.57 -6.13
C TRP A 56 -10.49 -10.18 -6.72
N LYS A 57 -9.81 -10.10 -7.87
CA LYS A 57 -9.59 -8.82 -8.58
C LYS A 57 -10.90 -8.14 -8.96
N SER A 58 -11.92 -8.91 -9.34
CA SER A 58 -13.24 -8.38 -9.70
C SER A 58 -13.97 -7.77 -8.49
N LEU A 59 -13.81 -8.34 -7.29
CA LEU A 59 -14.34 -7.75 -6.06
C LEU A 59 -13.66 -6.42 -5.71
N ILE A 60 -12.34 -6.32 -5.90
CA ILE A 60 -11.62 -5.06 -5.70
C ILE A 60 -12.14 -3.97 -6.65
N ILE A 61 -12.28 -4.28 -7.94
CA ILE A 61 -12.82 -3.36 -8.95
C ILE A 61 -14.24 -2.90 -8.58
N LEU A 62 -15.11 -3.82 -8.17
CA LEU A 62 -16.49 -3.52 -7.75
C LEU A 62 -16.51 -2.54 -6.57
N HIS A 63 -15.74 -2.82 -5.51
CA HIS A 63 -15.69 -1.99 -4.31
C HIS A 63 -15.08 -0.62 -4.57
N PHE A 64 -14.10 -0.53 -5.47
CA PHE A 64 -13.52 0.74 -5.90
C PHE A 64 -14.58 1.63 -6.56
N HIS A 65 -15.30 1.10 -7.57
CA HIS A 65 -16.32 1.87 -8.28
C HIS A 65 -17.54 2.21 -7.44
N TYR A 66 -17.94 1.33 -6.50
CA TYR A 66 -19.05 1.60 -5.59
C TYR A 66 -18.83 2.87 -4.74
N GLN A 67 -17.58 3.23 -4.47
CA GLN A 67 -17.26 4.44 -3.71
C GLN A 67 -17.09 5.71 -4.57
N CYS A 68 -17.41 5.67 -5.87
CA CYS A 68 -17.33 6.80 -6.80
C CYS A 68 -15.98 7.54 -6.76
N LYS A 69 -14.87 6.79 -6.73
CA LYS A 69 -13.52 7.35 -6.55
C LYS A 69 -12.97 7.92 -7.87
N PRO A 70 -12.22 9.04 -7.81
CA PRO A 70 -11.62 9.64 -8.99
C PRO A 70 -10.46 8.79 -9.52
N GLU A 71 -10.19 8.91 -10.81
CA GLU A 71 -8.93 8.49 -11.41
C GLU A 71 -7.81 9.45 -10.95
N LEU A 72 -6.76 8.91 -10.33
CA LEU A 72 -5.63 9.69 -9.83
C LEU A 72 -4.60 9.95 -10.94
N SER A 73 -4.20 11.21 -11.07
CA SER A 73 -3.13 11.65 -11.97
C SER A 73 -1.83 11.94 -11.20
N GLY A 74 -0.67 11.69 -11.83
CA GLY A 74 0.64 11.96 -11.22
C GLY A 74 1.11 10.82 -10.31
N ALA A 75 2.04 11.14 -9.40
CA ALA A 75 2.59 10.18 -8.45
C ALA A 75 1.54 9.75 -7.42
N VAL A 76 1.47 8.45 -7.14
CA VAL A 76 0.48 7.84 -6.24
C VAL A 76 1.18 7.08 -5.12
N GLU A 77 0.66 7.22 -3.91
CA GLU A 77 0.92 6.35 -2.78
C GLU A 77 -0.18 5.29 -2.68
N LEU A 78 0.21 4.03 -2.47
CA LEU A 78 -0.70 2.91 -2.27
C LEU A 78 -0.38 2.23 -0.92
N ASN A 79 -1.35 2.26 -0.01
CA ASN A 79 -1.27 1.61 1.30
C ASN A 79 -2.25 0.44 1.36
N MET A 80 -1.77 -0.72 1.83
CA MET A 80 -2.55 -1.95 1.88
C MET A 80 -2.39 -2.69 3.21
N GLN A 81 -3.51 -3.10 3.80
CA GLN A 81 -3.53 -3.97 4.96
C GLN A 81 -4.33 -5.23 4.66
N PHE A 82 -3.63 -6.37 4.52
CA PHE A 82 -4.26 -7.65 4.24
C PHE A 82 -4.61 -8.37 5.55
N LEU A 83 -5.90 -8.68 5.72
CA LEU A 83 -6.47 -9.37 6.88
C LEU A 83 -6.91 -10.78 6.48
N PHE A 84 -6.19 -11.78 6.95
CA PHE A 84 -6.47 -13.18 6.65
C PHE A 84 -7.38 -13.82 7.68
N LEU A 85 -8.16 -14.81 7.24
CA LEU A 85 -8.92 -15.66 8.14
C LEU A 85 -7.97 -16.38 9.11
N LYS A 86 -8.29 -16.36 10.42
CA LYS A 86 -7.50 -17.05 11.43
C LYS A 86 -7.44 -18.56 11.18
N PRO A 87 -6.28 -19.20 11.39
CA PRO A 87 -6.17 -20.65 11.31
C PRO A 87 -6.86 -21.27 12.54
N LYS A 88 -7.63 -22.34 12.33
CA LYS A 88 -8.35 -23.02 13.42
C LYS A 88 -7.43 -23.57 14.52
N LYS A 89 -6.23 -24.01 14.13
CA LYS A 89 -5.27 -24.67 15.05
C LYS A 89 -4.46 -23.70 15.91
N ASP A 90 -4.38 -22.43 15.50
CA ASP A 90 -3.55 -21.44 16.20
C ASP A 90 -4.21 -20.05 16.14
N PRO A 91 -5.30 -19.85 16.89
CA PRO A 91 -6.10 -18.64 16.81
C PRO A 91 -5.42 -17.42 17.44
N TYR A 92 -4.24 -17.55 18.06
CA TYR A 92 -3.55 -16.43 18.71
C TYR A 92 -2.51 -15.76 17.82
N ARG A 93 -2.18 -16.33 16.65
CA ARG A 93 -1.27 -15.70 15.70
C ARG A 93 -1.79 -14.36 15.22
N PHE A 94 -0.88 -13.38 15.21
CA PHE A 94 -1.13 -12.05 14.66
C PHE A 94 -0.57 -11.93 13.25
N TRP A 95 0.74 -12.11 13.07
CA TRP A 95 1.38 -12.00 11.76
C TRP A 95 1.10 -13.21 10.87
N MET A 96 0.86 -12.94 9.59
CA MET A 96 0.64 -13.98 8.58
C MET A 96 1.96 -14.24 7.84
N GLU A 97 2.81 -15.10 8.41
CA GLU A 97 4.15 -15.39 7.87
C GLU A 97 4.15 -16.40 6.71
N HIS A 98 3.02 -17.07 6.48
CA HIS A 98 2.89 -18.11 5.46
C HIS A 98 2.52 -17.55 4.09
N LYS A 99 2.42 -18.41 3.08
CA LYS A 99 1.90 -18.03 1.77
C LYS A 99 0.42 -17.59 1.87
N PRO A 100 -0.04 -16.68 1.00
CA PRO A 100 0.70 -16.03 -0.09
C PRO A 100 1.74 -14.98 0.33
N ASP A 101 2.75 -14.80 -0.53
CA ASP A 101 3.76 -13.75 -0.41
C ASP A 101 3.16 -12.36 -0.63
N ILE A 102 3.70 -11.35 0.04
CA ILE A 102 3.09 -10.00 0.08
C ILE A 102 3.11 -9.32 -1.30
N ASP A 103 4.19 -9.50 -2.06
CA ASP A 103 4.35 -8.95 -3.42
C ASP A 103 3.28 -9.48 -4.39
N ASN A 104 2.84 -10.72 -4.23
CA ASN A 104 1.78 -11.30 -5.06
C ASN A 104 0.38 -10.84 -4.65
N LEU A 105 0.21 -10.44 -3.39
CA LEU A 105 -1.01 -9.78 -2.93
C LEU A 105 -1.07 -8.34 -3.44
N GLU A 106 0.03 -7.60 -3.31
CA GLU A 106 0.21 -6.26 -3.88
C GLU A 106 -0.08 -6.27 -5.38
N LYS A 107 0.48 -7.24 -6.11
CA LYS A 107 0.20 -7.42 -7.54
C LYS A 107 -1.29 -7.61 -7.84
N ALA A 108 -2.02 -8.39 -7.04
CA ALA A 108 -3.46 -8.58 -7.26
C ALA A 108 -4.23 -7.27 -7.12
N VAL A 109 -3.86 -6.44 -6.14
CA VAL A 109 -4.48 -5.12 -5.94
C VAL A 109 -4.10 -4.15 -7.06
N MET A 110 -2.82 -4.05 -7.42
CA MET A 110 -2.36 -3.20 -8.52
C MET A 110 -3.00 -3.58 -9.85
N ASP A 111 -3.01 -4.87 -10.22
CA ASP A 111 -3.66 -5.36 -11.44
C ASP A 111 -5.17 -5.01 -11.46
N ALA A 112 -5.85 -5.08 -10.31
CA ALA A 112 -7.26 -4.75 -10.19
C ALA A 112 -7.51 -3.24 -10.30
N LEU A 113 -6.72 -2.41 -9.62
CA LEU A 113 -6.87 -0.96 -9.60
C LEU A 113 -6.52 -0.32 -10.95
N THR A 114 -5.49 -0.82 -11.65
CA THR A 114 -5.20 -0.40 -13.03
C THR A 114 -6.37 -0.73 -13.96
N ARG A 115 -6.96 -1.93 -13.83
CA ARG A 115 -8.17 -2.30 -14.60
C ARG A 115 -9.41 -1.50 -14.23
N ALA A 116 -9.48 -0.99 -13.00
CA ALA A 116 -10.56 -0.14 -12.53
C ALA A 116 -10.38 1.34 -12.90
N HIS A 117 -9.29 1.69 -13.61
CA HIS A 117 -8.94 3.08 -13.90
C HIS A 117 -8.81 3.94 -12.63
N ALA A 118 -8.23 3.38 -11.56
CA ALA A 118 -7.85 4.17 -10.39
C ALA A 118 -6.70 5.13 -10.68
N TRP A 119 -5.94 4.85 -11.74
CA TRP A 119 -4.86 5.63 -12.35
C TRP A 119 -4.72 5.15 -13.80
N HIS A 120 -3.91 5.84 -14.61
CA HIS A 120 -3.67 5.50 -16.01
C HIS A 120 -2.73 4.29 -16.15
N ASP A 121 -1.65 4.23 -15.37
CA ASP A 121 -0.66 3.15 -15.43
C ASP A 121 -0.11 2.83 -14.03
N ASP A 122 0.22 1.56 -13.76
CA ASP A 122 0.72 1.16 -12.44
C ASP A 122 2.10 1.77 -12.11
N SER A 123 2.85 2.23 -13.12
CA SER A 123 4.06 3.04 -12.95
C SER A 123 3.85 4.37 -12.21
N GLN A 124 2.61 4.85 -12.08
CA GLN A 124 2.29 6.00 -11.26
C GLN A 124 2.42 5.73 -9.76
N VAL A 125 2.37 4.47 -9.33
CA VAL A 125 2.51 4.10 -7.91
C VAL A 125 3.99 4.12 -7.54
N VAL A 126 4.42 5.18 -6.86
CA VAL A 126 5.83 5.43 -6.51
C VAL A 126 6.16 5.09 -5.05
N LEU A 127 5.13 4.95 -4.22
CA LEU A 127 5.25 4.57 -2.81
C LEU A 127 4.24 3.49 -2.50
N VAL A 128 4.71 2.37 -1.97
CA VAL A 128 3.86 1.26 -1.53
C VAL A 128 4.20 0.93 -0.08
N GLN A 129 3.20 0.87 0.78
CA GLN A 129 3.32 0.27 2.11
C GLN A 129 2.32 -0.86 2.25
N SER A 130 2.77 -1.99 2.77
CA SER A 130 1.94 -3.19 2.86
C SER A 130 2.28 -4.02 4.09
N LEU A 131 1.25 -4.61 4.68
CA LEU A 131 1.41 -5.64 5.70
C LEU A 131 0.34 -6.72 5.56
N LYS A 132 0.66 -7.93 6.05
CA LYS A 132 -0.31 -9.03 6.16
C LYS A 132 -0.35 -9.60 7.58
N ARG A 133 -1.56 -9.73 8.10
CA ARG A 133 -1.85 -10.27 9.42
C ARG A 133 -3.14 -11.07 9.39
N TYR A 134 -3.37 -11.85 10.42
CA TYR A 134 -4.69 -12.42 10.66
C TYR A 134 -5.63 -11.34 11.19
N ALA A 135 -6.91 -11.44 10.79
CA ALA A 135 -7.98 -10.62 11.33
C ALA A 135 -8.12 -10.89 12.84
N LEU A 136 -8.36 -9.84 13.63
CA LEU A 136 -8.76 -9.95 15.03
C LEU A 136 -10.19 -10.51 15.13
N GLN A 137 -10.64 -10.83 16.34
CA GLN A 137 -11.95 -11.47 16.57
C GLN A 137 -13.12 -10.65 16.03
N ASP A 138 -12.97 -9.32 16.02
CA ASP A 138 -14.00 -8.35 15.70
C ASP A 138 -13.78 -7.73 14.30
N GLU A 139 -12.80 -8.25 13.57
CA GLU A 139 -12.45 -7.79 12.22
C GLU A 139 -12.91 -8.77 11.16
N THR A 140 -13.35 -8.22 10.03
CA THR A 140 -13.68 -9.01 8.84
C THR A 140 -12.41 -9.28 8.03
N PRO A 141 -12.11 -10.53 7.63
CA PRO A 141 -11.05 -10.80 6.67
C PRO A 141 -11.28 -10.04 5.36
N GLY A 142 -10.21 -9.52 4.78
CA GLY A 142 -10.30 -8.59 3.66
C GLY A 142 -9.00 -7.86 3.38
N VAL A 143 -9.11 -6.77 2.63
CA VAL A 143 -8.02 -5.83 2.43
C VAL A 143 -8.55 -4.40 2.63
N HIS A 144 -7.85 -3.63 3.46
CA HIS A 144 -7.97 -2.18 3.44
C HIS A 144 -7.04 -1.64 2.36
N ILE A 145 -7.58 -0.81 1.48
CA ILE A 145 -6.85 -0.19 0.38
C ILE A 145 -7.02 1.31 0.51
N GLU A 146 -5.90 2.01 0.51
CA GLU A 146 -5.84 3.45 0.45
C GLU A 146 -4.93 3.88 -0.69
N ILE A 147 -5.42 4.84 -1.49
CA ILE A 147 -4.66 5.46 -2.56
C ILE A 147 -4.71 6.98 -2.37
N ALA A 148 -3.59 7.65 -2.60
CA ALA A 148 -3.50 9.10 -2.50
C ALA A 148 -2.57 9.67 -3.57
N SER A 149 -2.93 10.82 -4.14
CA SER A 149 -2.02 11.58 -4.99
C SER A 149 -0.93 12.23 -4.15
N LEU A 150 0.32 12.12 -4.59
CA LEU A 150 1.48 12.78 -4.00
C LEU A 150 1.77 14.11 -4.73
N PRO A 151 2.29 15.13 -4.04
CA PRO A 151 2.69 16.39 -4.66
C PRO A 151 3.84 16.14 -5.66
N GLN A 152 3.72 16.69 -6.87
CA GLN A 152 4.73 16.52 -7.94
C GLN A 152 5.98 17.37 -7.71
N THR A 153 5.83 18.46 -6.98
CA THR A 153 6.93 19.34 -6.60
C THR A 153 7.10 19.21 -5.09
N PRO A 154 8.30 18.88 -4.58
CA PRO A 154 8.54 19.09 -3.16
C PRO A 154 8.28 20.56 -2.87
N ASP A 155 7.53 20.86 -1.81
CA ASP A 155 7.45 22.21 -1.27
C ASP A 155 8.87 22.60 -0.85
N LEU A 156 9.63 23.18 -1.77
CA LEU A 156 10.87 23.84 -1.43
C LEU A 156 10.44 25.04 -0.61
N GLU A 157 10.52 24.92 0.71
CA GLU A 157 10.60 26.09 1.57
C GLU A 157 11.80 26.89 1.06
N VAL A 158 11.53 27.89 0.21
CA VAL A 158 12.52 28.85 -0.23
C VAL A 158 12.87 29.65 1.02
N SER A 159 13.91 29.20 1.73
CA SER A 159 14.53 29.98 2.79
C SER A 159 15.14 31.22 2.14
N THR A 160 14.36 32.29 2.03
CA THR A 160 14.88 33.60 1.63
C THR A 160 15.69 34.16 2.79
N SER A 161 16.99 33.86 2.83
CA SER A 161 18.01 34.79 3.34
C SER A 161 19.45 34.36 3.01
N SER A 162 20.00 35.09 2.03
CA SER A 162 21.36 35.65 1.95
C SER A 162 22.62 34.81 2.21
N SER A 163 23.41 34.69 1.14
CA SER A 163 24.88 34.77 1.07
C SER A 163 25.72 33.78 1.88
N GLY A 164 26.32 32.80 1.18
CA GLY A 164 27.46 32.04 1.70
C GLY A 164 27.89 30.92 0.76
N SER A 165 29.07 31.07 0.17
CA SER A 165 29.77 30.11 -0.71
C SER A 165 29.94 28.72 -0.09
N GLY A 166 29.78 27.66 -0.90
CA GLY A 166 30.54 26.41 -0.74
C GLY A 166 29.75 25.11 -0.57
N ALA A 167 30.06 24.16 -1.47
CA ALA A 167 29.87 22.70 -1.38
C ALA A 167 28.46 22.10 -1.53
N ARG A 168 28.26 21.43 -2.67
CA ARG A 168 27.18 20.48 -2.96
C ARG A 168 27.32 19.25 -2.07
N GLY A 169 26.26 18.89 -1.35
CA GLY A 169 26.12 17.60 -0.70
C GLY A 169 24.66 17.35 -0.33
N PHE A 170 24.04 16.31 -0.89
CA PHE A 170 22.79 15.75 -0.36
C PHE A 170 23.05 15.28 1.08
N PRO A 171 22.29 15.71 2.09
CA PRO A 171 22.47 15.20 3.44
C PRO A 171 21.93 13.76 3.51
N ILE A 172 22.83 12.79 3.36
CA ILE A 172 22.65 11.45 3.92
C ILE A 172 22.74 11.62 5.43
N THR A 173 21.60 11.69 6.12
CA THR A 173 21.60 11.67 7.58
C THR A 173 22.12 10.30 8.04
N LYS A 174 23.28 10.35 8.71
CA LYS A 174 23.94 9.20 9.34
C LYS A 174 22.94 8.51 10.28
N ARG A 175 22.62 7.23 10.03
CA ARG A 175 22.17 6.34 11.11
C ARG A 175 23.34 6.14 12.06
N VAL A 176 23.28 6.76 13.22
CA VAL A 176 24.02 6.30 14.40
C VAL A 176 23.30 5.04 14.88
N GLY A 177 23.79 3.88 14.45
CA GLY A 177 23.49 2.62 15.11
C GLY A 177 24.40 2.50 16.32
N ALA A 178 23.88 2.71 17.52
CA ALA A 178 24.49 2.15 18.71
C ALA A 178 24.27 0.63 18.66
N CYS A 179 25.30 -0.10 18.24
CA CYS A 179 25.43 -1.51 18.60
C CYS A 179 25.64 -1.57 20.11
N ASN A 180 24.65 -2.09 20.83
CA ASN A 180 24.93 -2.75 22.10
C ASN A 180 25.01 -4.25 21.80
N GLU A 181 26.24 -4.74 21.69
CA GLU A 181 26.56 -6.15 21.87
C GLU A 181 26.43 -6.48 23.37
N LEU A 182 26.03 -7.73 23.65
CA LEU A 182 26.27 -8.37 24.95
C LEU A 182 27.76 -8.73 25.07
#